data_AF-A0A7J5B781-F1
#
_entry.id   AF-A0A7J5B781-F1
#
_cell.length_a   1.000
_cell.length_b   1.000
_cell.length_c   1.000
_cell.angle_alpha   90.00
_cell.angle_beta   90.00
_cell.angle_gamma   90.00
#
_symmetry.space_group_name_H-M   'P 1'
#
loop_
_entity.id
_entity.type
_entity.pdbx_description
1 polymer ?
#
loop_
_entity_poly.entity_id
_entity_poly.type
_entity_poly.pdbx_seq_one_letter_code
_entity_poly.pdbx_strand_id
1 'polypeptide(L)'
;MSGSRATHCGYCCPPIPFSDAQIEAVARIFRNSKIREEDLDVWERTLTCGHIVQQTVHHSNSGPSFSTQHCADCDMTRGGVSSEKIVTVVTRKREAQKERDQQLARAERQLAKAKKAAKEARRKRDELRAGKP
;
A
#
# COMPACT_ATOMS: atom_id res chain seq x y z
N MET A 1 -10.34 39.91 -13.53
CA MET A 1 -10.81 38.74 -12.76
C MET A 1 -10.25 38.86 -11.35
N SER A 2 -11.07 39.32 -10.39
CA SER A 2 -10.66 39.49 -8.99
C SER A 2 -10.93 38.18 -8.25
N GLY A 3 -9.92 37.31 -8.21
CA GLY A 3 -9.94 36.10 -7.38
C GLY A 3 -9.58 36.46 -5.95
N SER A 4 -10.39 36.01 -4.98
CA SER A 4 -10.11 36.14 -3.55
C SER A 4 -8.70 35.65 -3.21
N ARG A 5 -7.83 36.55 -2.74
CA ARG A 5 -6.44 36.29 -2.31
C ARG A 5 -6.38 35.83 -0.85
N ALA A 6 -7.33 35.01 -0.40
CA ALA A 6 -7.28 34.43 0.93
C ALA A 6 -6.52 33.10 0.89
N THR A 7 -5.20 33.16 1.05
CA THR A 7 -4.37 32.02 1.43
C THR A 7 -4.78 31.61 2.84
N HIS A 8 -5.76 30.71 2.95
CA HIS A 8 -6.29 30.28 4.23
C HIS A 8 -5.36 29.22 4.83
N CYS A 9 -4.89 29.44 6.05
CA CYS A 9 -4.04 28.49 6.78
C CYS A 9 -4.84 27.33 7.40
N GLY A 10 -6.18 27.37 7.35
CA GLY A 10 -7.06 26.38 7.98
C GLY A 10 -7.16 26.49 9.50
N TYR A 11 -6.35 27.32 10.16
CA TYR A 11 -6.37 27.50 11.63
C TYR A 11 -7.42 28.50 12.11
N CYS A 12 -7.74 29.51 11.29
CA CYS A 12 -8.64 30.61 11.69
C CYS A 12 -10.10 30.40 11.26
N CYS A 13 -10.37 29.44 10.36
CA CYS A 13 -11.74 29.11 9.97
C CYS A 13 -12.26 28.01 10.89
N PRO A 14 -13.48 28.14 11.44
CA PRO A 14 -14.10 27.03 12.13
C PRO A 14 -14.21 25.84 11.17
N PRO A 15 -14.05 24.60 11.65
CA PRO A 15 -14.20 23.43 10.82
C PRO A 15 -15.58 23.48 10.15
N ILE A 16 -15.63 23.05 8.88
CA ILE A 16 -16.90 22.96 8.15
C ILE A 16 -17.84 22.09 9.00
N PRO A 17 -19.02 22.60 9.40
CA PRO A 17 -19.90 21.88 10.30
C PRO A 17 -20.55 20.72 9.53
N PHE A 18 -19.90 19.56 9.57
CA PHE A 18 -20.49 18.31 9.08
C PHE A 18 -21.46 17.76 10.11
N SER A 19 -22.60 17.26 9.63
CA SER A 19 -23.46 16.39 10.44
C SER A 19 -22.81 15.02 10.61
N ASP A 20 -23.23 14.26 11.63
CA ASP A 20 -22.72 12.90 11.88
C ASP A 20 -22.87 11.99 10.65
N ALA A 21 -23.97 12.13 9.91
CA ALA A 21 -24.21 11.39 8.67
C ALA A 21 -23.19 11.75 7.57
N GLN A 22 -22.80 13.02 7.48
CA GLN A 22 -21.77 13.47 6.53
C GLN A 22 -20.38 12.98 6.95
N ILE A 23 -20.07 13.02 8.26
CA ILE A 23 -18.81 12.47 8.79
C ILE A 23 -18.69 10.99 8.46
N GLU A 24 -19.76 10.21 8.68
CA GLU A 24 -19.78 8.77 8.39
C GLU A 24 -19.65 8.48 6.88
N ALA A 25 -20.32 9.27 6.03
CA ALA A 25 -20.18 9.15 4.57
C ALA A 25 -18.74 9.40 4.10
N VAL A 26 -18.10 10.45 4.62
CA VAL A 26 -16.71 10.80 4.32
C VAL A 26 -15.76 9.72 4.85
N ALA A 27 -15.94 9.27 6.09
CA ALA A 27 -15.15 8.21 6.69
C ALA A 27 -15.23 6.90 5.88
N ARG A 28 -16.41 6.58 5.33
CA ARG A 28 -16.60 5.42 4.45
C ARG A 28 -15.79 5.51 3.16
N ILE A 29 -15.71 6.68 2.55
CA ILE A 29 -14.88 6.89 1.34
C ILE A 29 -13.41 6.58 1.65
N PHE A 30 -12.89 7.15 2.74
CA PHE A 30 -11.49 6.95 3.13
C PHE A 30 -11.18 5.52 3.61
N ARG A 31 -12.12 4.84 4.29
CA ARG A 31 -11.96 3.43 4.68
C ARG A 31 -11.88 2.48 3.47
N ASN A 32 -12.58 2.81 2.39
CA ASN A 32 -12.61 2.00 1.18
C ASN A 32 -11.47 2.31 0.19
N SER A 33 -10.82 3.48 0.31
CA SER A 33 -9.61 3.80 -0.44
C SER A 33 -8.40 3.13 0.18
N LYS A 34 -8.22 1.83 -0.07
CA LYS A 34 -6.95 1.16 0.28
C LYS A 34 -5.83 1.74 -0.57
N ILE A 35 -4.87 2.38 0.07
CA ILE A 35 -3.63 2.78 -0.57
C ILE A 35 -2.87 1.50 -0.95
N ARG A 36 -2.57 1.36 -2.23
CA ARG A 36 -1.78 0.25 -2.76
C ARG A 36 -0.31 0.57 -2.56
N GLU A 37 0.42 -0.29 -1.84
CA GLU A 37 1.84 -0.07 -1.54
C GLU A 37 2.69 0.00 -2.82
N GLU A 38 2.28 -0.73 -3.86
CA GLU A 38 2.93 -0.72 -5.16
C GLU A 38 2.79 0.62 -5.91
N ASP A 39 1.93 1.54 -5.46
CA ASP A 39 1.76 2.88 -6.01
C ASP A 39 2.50 3.97 -5.19
N LEU A 40 3.23 3.56 -4.15
CA LEU A 40 4.02 4.46 -3.31
C LEU A 40 5.52 4.37 -3.63
N ASP A 41 6.13 5.52 -3.88
CA ASP A 41 7.59 5.71 -3.84
C ASP A 41 8.04 5.86 -2.37
N VAL A 42 9.27 5.44 -2.06
CA VAL A 42 9.93 5.72 -0.77
C VAL A 42 10.98 6.77 -0.95
N TRP A 43 10.94 7.77 -0.08
CA TRP A 43 11.89 8.87 -0.03
C TRP A 43 12.64 8.83 1.29
N GLU A 44 13.96 9.01 1.24
CA GLU A 44 14.75 9.37 2.41
C GLU A 44 14.81 10.88 2.53
N ARG A 45 14.66 11.38 3.76
CA ARG A 45 14.66 12.80 4.05
C ARG A 45 15.64 13.09 5.15
N THR A 46 16.61 13.96 4.86
CA THR A 46 17.53 14.47 5.88
C THR A 46 16.87 15.63 6.60
N LEU A 47 16.78 15.54 7.92
CA LEU A 47 16.19 16.57 8.78
C LEU A 47 17.24 17.62 9.19
N THR A 48 16.79 18.74 9.74
CA THR A 48 17.68 19.81 10.22
C THR A 48 18.59 19.39 11.37
N CYS A 49 18.24 18.32 12.10
CA CYS A 49 19.11 17.70 13.09
C CYS A 49 20.15 16.73 12.50
N GLY A 50 20.13 16.49 11.19
CA GLY A 50 21.01 15.55 10.49
C GLY A 50 20.48 14.12 10.40
N HIS A 51 19.46 13.75 11.19
CA HIS A 51 18.86 12.42 11.12
C HIS A 51 18.07 12.22 9.82
N ILE A 52 18.01 10.97 9.37
CA ILE A 52 17.32 10.56 8.13
C ILE A 52 16.04 9.82 8.51
N VAL A 53 14.95 10.16 7.82
CA VAL A 53 13.66 9.49 7.98
C VAL A 53 13.13 9.03 6.62
N GLN A 54 12.44 7.89 6.60
CA GLN A 54 11.78 7.41 5.39
C GLN A 54 10.33 7.88 5.34
N GLN A 55 9.91 8.33 4.16
CA GLN A 55 8.55 8.77 3.91
C GLN A 55 8.03 8.16 2.62
N THR A 56 6.86 7.52 2.67
CA THR A 56 6.17 7.00 1.50
C THR A 56 5.28 8.05 0.88
N VAL A 57 5.34 8.21 -0.44
CA VAL A 57 4.56 9.20 -1.18
C VAL A 57 4.03 8.54 -2.45
N HIS A 58 2.78 8.82 -2.83
CA HIS A 58 2.25 8.33 -4.10
C HIS A 58 3.10 8.82 -5.27
N HIS A 59 3.40 7.94 -6.23
CA HIS A 59 4.35 8.20 -7.32
C HIS A 59 3.98 9.38 -8.24
N SER A 60 2.71 9.81 -8.22
CA SER A 60 2.25 10.97 -8.97
C SER A 60 2.73 12.30 -8.37
N ASN A 61 3.25 12.30 -7.14
CA ASN A 61 3.84 13.48 -6.53
C ASN A 61 5.32 13.58 -6.90
N SER A 62 5.79 14.80 -7.14
CA SER A 62 7.21 15.07 -7.40
C SER A 62 8.10 14.83 -6.19
N GLY A 63 7.53 14.81 -4.98
CA GLY A 63 8.23 14.53 -3.73
C GLY A 63 7.33 14.66 -2.50
N PRO A 64 7.90 14.53 -1.29
CA PRO A 64 7.19 14.73 -0.03
C PRO A 64 6.65 16.16 0.11
N SER A 65 5.39 16.30 0.56
CA SER A 65 4.69 17.60 0.62
C SER A 65 5.02 18.45 1.84
N PHE A 66 5.42 17.84 2.97
CA PHE A 66 5.62 18.57 4.23
C PHE A 66 7.06 19.04 4.39
N SER A 67 7.25 20.32 4.70
CA SER A 67 8.57 20.89 5.04
C SER A 67 9.09 20.45 6.41
N THR A 68 8.26 19.78 7.22
CA THR A 68 8.63 19.29 8.55
C THR A 68 8.25 17.83 8.73
N GLN A 69 8.94 17.14 9.64
CA GLN A 69 8.71 15.75 10.00
C GLN A 69 9.14 15.51 11.44
N HIS A 70 8.47 14.59 12.13
CA HIS A 70 8.90 14.17 13.46
C HIS A 70 10.18 13.32 13.38
N CYS A 71 11.18 13.69 14.16
CA CYS A 71 12.42 12.94 14.33
C CYS A 71 12.30 12.08 15.59
N ALA A 72 12.26 10.76 15.43
CA ALA A 72 12.16 9.82 16.55
C ALA A 72 13.39 9.88 17.48
N ASP A 73 14.59 10.11 16.92
CA ASP A 73 15.83 10.17 17.71
C ASP A 73 15.92 11.41 18.60
N CYS A 74 15.36 12.54 18.14
CA CYS A 74 15.33 13.78 18.93
C CYS A 74 14.01 13.96 19.69
N ASP A 75 13.03 13.09 19.47
CA ASP A 75 11.65 13.21 19.93
C ASP A 75 11.04 14.60 19.68
N MET A 76 11.26 15.17 18.48
CA MET A 76 10.71 16.48 18.14
C MET A 76 10.55 16.69 16.64
N THR A 77 9.66 17.62 16.28
CA THR A 77 9.44 18.03 14.89
C THR A 77 10.62 18.85 14.39
N ARG A 78 11.16 18.45 13.23
CA ARG A 78 12.30 19.10 12.57
C ARG A 78 11.92 19.51 11.15
N GLY A 79 12.63 20.50 10.62
CA GLY A 79 12.54 20.83 9.19
C GLY A 79 13.23 19.77 8.34
N GLY A 80 12.79 19.58 7.10
CA GLY A 80 13.49 18.82 6.09
C GLY A 80 14.52 19.68 5.35
N VAL A 81 15.71 19.15 5.11
CA VAL A 81 16.81 19.81 4.41
C VAL A 81 16.93 19.30 2.98
N SER A 82 16.88 17.99 2.79
CA SER A 82 16.94 17.34 1.48
C SER A 82 15.98 16.15 1.43
N SER A 83 15.70 15.69 0.22
CA SER A 83 14.88 14.50 0.00
C SER A 83 15.36 13.77 -1.24
N GLU A 84 15.59 12.47 -1.11
CA GLU A 84 16.04 11.60 -2.18
C GLU A 84 15.10 10.41 -2.33
N LYS A 85 14.74 10.08 -3.57
CA LYS A 85 13.87 8.94 -3.85
C LYS A 85 14.71 7.67 -3.89
N ILE A 86 14.52 6.79 -2.92
CA ILE A 86 15.32 5.56 -2.77
C ILE A 86 14.65 4.30 -3.33
N VAL A 87 13.31 4.25 -3.35
CA VAL A 87 12.56 3.14 -3.94
C VAL A 87 11.49 3.70 -4.86
N THR A 88 11.50 3.23 -6.10
CA THR A 88 10.48 3.61 -7.09
C THR A 88 9.34 2.60 -7.13
N VAL A 89 8.17 3.08 -7.50
CA VAL A 89 7.00 2.26 -7.83
C VAL A 89 7.31 1.21 -8.89
N VAL A 90 8.21 1.48 -9.83
CA VAL A 90 8.63 0.50 -10.84
C VAL A 90 9.29 -0.70 -10.19
N THR A 91 10.20 -0.48 -9.24
CA THR A 91 10.88 -1.54 -8.48
C THR A 91 9.85 -2.35 -7.67
N ARG A 92 8.98 -1.66 -6.93
CA ARG A 92 7.94 -2.32 -6.11
C ARG A 92 6.95 -3.13 -6.94
N LYS A 93 6.47 -2.59 -8.06
CA LYS A 93 5.57 -3.31 -8.98
C LYS A 93 6.21 -4.56 -9.54
N ARG A 94 7.50 -4.51 -9.87
CA ARG A 94 8.25 -5.66 -10.39
C ARG A 94 8.40 -6.76 -9.34
N GLU A 95 8.72 -6.40 -8.10
CA GLU A 95 8.83 -7.35 -6.99
C GLU A 95 7.49 -7.99 -6.66
N ALA A 96 6.43 -7.18 -6.55
CA ALA A 96 5.07 -7.67 -6.30
C ALA A 96 4.59 -8.61 -7.43
N GLN A 97 4.91 -8.30 -8.69
CA GLN A 97 4.60 -9.18 -9.81
C GLN A 97 5.35 -10.52 -9.70
N LYS A 98 6.65 -10.48 -9.42
CA LYS A 98 7.46 -11.69 -9.26
C LYS A 98 6.94 -12.58 -8.14
N GLU A 99 6.52 -11.99 -7.02
CA GLU A 99 5.93 -12.76 -5.91
C GLU A 99 4.61 -13.40 -6.31
N ARG A 100 3.71 -12.65 -6.97
CA ARG A 100 2.45 -13.20 -7.50
C ARG A 100 2.70 -14.37 -8.45
N ASP A 101 3.64 -14.23 -9.38
CA ASP A 101 3.97 -15.29 -10.34
C ASP A 101 4.51 -16.54 -9.63
N GLN A 102 5.32 -16.38 -8.59
CA GLN A 102 5.79 -17.49 -7.76
C GLN A 102 4.66 -18.18 -7.00
N GLN A 103 3.74 -17.42 -6.43
CA GLN A 103 2.58 -17.97 -5.73
C GLN A 103 1.67 -18.75 -6.68
N LEU A 104 1.40 -18.21 -7.87
CA LEU A 104 0.65 -18.89 -8.93
C LEU A 104 1.33 -20.19 -9.33
N ALA A 105 2.63 -20.17 -9.63
CA ALA A 105 3.38 -21.37 -9.99
C ALA A 105 3.36 -22.45 -8.89
N ARG A 106 3.40 -22.04 -7.60
CA ARG A 106 3.24 -22.96 -6.47
C ARG A 106 1.84 -23.56 -6.42
N ALA A 107 0.80 -22.74 -6.57
CA ALA A 107 -0.59 -23.19 -6.57
C ALA A 107 -0.87 -24.16 -7.73
N GLU A 108 -0.37 -23.88 -8.94
CA GLU A 108 -0.50 -24.76 -10.10
C GLU A 108 0.14 -26.12 -9.86
N ARG A 109 1.35 -26.15 -9.27
CA ARG A 109 2.02 -27.41 -8.90
C ARG A 109 1.21 -28.20 -7.87
N GLN A 110 0.64 -27.54 -6.87
CA GLN A 110 -0.23 -28.20 -5.88
C GLN A 110 -1.49 -28.76 -6.53
N LEU A 111 -2.12 -28.01 -7.42
CA LEU A 111 -3.29 -28.44 -8.17
C LEU A 111 -2.99 -29.63 -9.09
N ALA A 112 -1.83 -29.64 -9.75
CA ALA A 112 -1.39 -30.76 -10.57
C ALA A 112 -1.20 -32.04 -9.72
N LYS A 113 -0.55 -31.92 -8.55
CA LYS A 113 -0.39 -33.03 -7.59
C LYS A 113 -1.75 -33.56 -7.11
N ALA A 114 -2.64 -32.66 -6.72
CA ALA A 114 -3.98 -33.01 -6.26
C ALA A 114 -4.80 -33.72 -7.35
N LYS A 115 -4.72 -33.25 -8.61
CA LYS A 115 -5.37 -33.92 -9.76
C LYS A 115 -4.83 -35.34 -9.98
N LYS A 116 -3.51 -35.53 -9.88
CA LYS A 116 -2.90 -36.86 -10.00
C LYS A 116 -3.38 -37.81 -8.89
N ALA A 117 -3.32 -37.37 -7.65
CA ALA A 117 -3.81 -38.13 -6.50
C ALA A 117 -5.31 -38.46 -6.63
N ALA A 118 -6.13 -37.51 -7.09
CA ALA A 118 -7.56 -37.74 -7.34
C ALA A 118 -7.79 -38.80 -8.44
N LYS A 119 -6.98 -38.81 -9.50
CA LYS A 119 -7.06 -39.84 -10.55
C LYS A 119 -6.72 -41.22 -10.01
N GLU A 120 -5.66 -41.34 -9.22
CA GLU A 120 -5.25 -42.60 -8.58
C GLU A 120 -6.32 -43.10 -7.59
N ALA A 121 -6.86 -42.22 -6.76
CA ALA A 121 -7.96 -42.54 -5.84
C ALA A 121 -9.23 -43.01 -6.59
N ARG A 122 -9.57 -42.37 -7.71
CA ARG A 122 -10.67 -42.80 -8.58
C ARG A 122 -10.42 -44.20 -9.15
N ARG A 123 -9.21 -44.46 -9.66
CA ARG A 123 -8.83 -45.78 -10.19
C ARG A 123 -8.99 -46.87 -9.12
N LYS A 124 -8.45 -46.63 -7.92
CA LYS A 124 -8.56 -47.56 -6.79
C LYS A 124 -10.02 -47.80 -6.37
N ARG A 125 -10.85 -46.75 -6.34
CA ARG A 125 -12.29 -46.89 -6.07
C ARG A 125 -12.97 -47.77 -7.12
N ASP A 126 -12.65 -47.57 -8.39
CA ASP A 126 -13.27 -48.31 -9.49
C ASP A 126 -12.81 -49.78 -9.49
N GLU A 127 -11.53 -50.05 -9.19
CA GLU A 127 -11.00 -51.40 -8.95
C GLU A 127 -11.74 -52.10 -7.79
N LEU A 128 -11.93 -51.42 -6.66
CA LEU A 128 -12.69 -51.95 -5.51
C LEU A 128 -14.18 -52.17 -5.83
N ARG A 129 -14.75 -51.38 -6.74
CA ARG A 129 -16.15 -51.54 -7.17
C ARG A 129 -16.33 -52.70 -8.15
N ALA A 130 -15.31 -52.97 -8.98
CA ALA A 130 -15.29 -54.07 -9.93
C ALA A 130 -14.93 -55.42 -9.28
N GLY A 131 -14.15 -55.41 -8.20
CA GLY A 131 -13.83 -56.59 -7.40
C GLY A 131 -14.82 -56.77 -6.23
N LYS A 132 -16.02 -57.28 -6.52
CA LYS A 132 -16.91 -57.86 -5.51
C LYS A 132 -17.29 -59.28 -5.95
N PRO A 133 -16.95 -60.34 -5.18
CA PRO A 133 -17.77 -61.54 -5.18
C PRO A 133 -19.19 -61.22 -4.67
#